data_AF-A0A4S4CBH9-F1
#
_entry.id   AF-A0A4S4CBH9-F1
#
_cell.length_a   1.000
_cell.length_b   1.000
_cell.length_c   1.000
_cell.angle_alpha   90.00
_cell.angle_beta   90.00
_cell.angle_gamma   90.00
#
_symmetry.space_group_name_H-M   'P 1'
#
loop_
_entity.id
_entity.type
_entity.pdbx_description
1 polymer ?
#
loop_
_entity_poly.entity_id
_entity_poly.type
_entity_poly.pdbx_seq_one_letter_code
_entity_poly.pdbx_strand_id
1 'polypeptide(L)'
;MGVKMLSETQAHLLNWIKLGTLLERTDMTGAGEHLEYFMGGAAVERSEIEALESQGLIEALSTWTIHDYGYVRYGLTTFGLTVLHTYEQEGSG
;
A
#
# COMPACT_ATOMS: atom_id res chain seq x y z
N MET A 1 22.88 8.80 -6.25
CA MET A 1 21.43 9.01 -6.02
C MET A 1 21.06 8.11 -4.86
N GLY A 2 20.87 8.68 -3.66
CA GLY A 2 20.60 7.89 -2.46
C GLY A 2 19.19 7.28 -2.55
N VAL A 3 19.08 5.99 -2.27
CA VAL A 3 17.78 5.35 -2.03
C VAL A 3 17.14 6.11 -0.87
N LYS A 4 15.98 6.72 -1.11
CA LYS A 4 15.20 7.31 -0.03
C LYS A 4 14.82 6.15 0.89
N MET A 5 15.35 6.13 2.11
CA MET A 5 15.01 5.07 3.07
C MET A 5 13.50 5.04 3.25
N LEU A 6 12.91 3.86 3.09
CA LEU A 6 11.50 3.64 3.39
C LEU A 6 11.24 3.98 4.86
N SER A 7 10.11 4.61 5.16
CA SER A 7 9.60 4.62 6.53
C SER A 7 9.16 3.22 6.95
N GLU A 8 9.09 2.95 8.25
CA GLU A 8 8.55 1.68 8.76
C GLU A 8 7.13 1.42 8.23
N THR A 9 6.28 2.45 8.19
CA THR A 9 4.94 2.38 7.61
C THR A 9 4.96 1.95 6.15
N GLN A 10 5.84 2.54 5.33
CA GLN A 10 5.98 2.18 3.93
C GLN A 10 6.49 0.76 3.76
N ALA A 11 7.48 0.33 4.55
CA ALA A 11 7.97 -1.04 4.53
C ALA A 11 6.88 -2.05 4.93
N HIS A 12 6.03 -1.73 5.91
CA HIS A 12 4.89 -2.56 6.29
C HIS A 12 3.85 -2.66 5.17
N LEU A 13 3.52 -1.55 4.50
CA LEU A 13 2.60 -1.55 3.37
C LEU A 13 3.12 -2.39 2.20
N LEU A 14 4.39 -2.23 1.83
CA LEU A 14 5.02 -3.03 0.78
C LEU A 14 5.03 -4.52 1.14
N ASN A 15 5.21 -4.87 2.42
CA ASN A 15 5.11 -6.26 2.89
C ASN A 15 3.70 -6.84 2.78
N TRP A 16 2.66 -6.10 3.14
CA TRP A 16 1.28 -6.57 2.92
C TRP A 16 0.96 -6.75 1.43
N ILE A 17 1.43 -5.83 0.59
CA ILE A 17 1.25 -5.92 -0.87
C ILE A 17 2.00 -7.14 -1.43
N LYS A 18 3.23 -7.42 -0.97
CA LYS A 18 4.00 -8.64 -1.29
C LYS A 18 3.23 -9.92 -0.94
N LEU A 19 2.48 -9.91 0.16
CA LEU A 19 1.63 -11.03 0.59
C LEU A 19 0.29 -11.12 -0.15
N GLY A 20 0.01 -10.18 -1.07
CA GLY A 20 -1.24 -10.14 -1.85
C GLY A 20 -2.44 -9.63 -1.05
N THR A 21 -2.19 -8.92 0.06
CA THR A 21 -3.25 -8.29 0.86
C THR A 21 -3.97 -7.21 0.04
N LEU A 22 -5.27 -7.08 0.28
CA LEU A 22 -6.13 -6.13 -0.41
C LEU A 22 -6.20 -4.82 0.37
N LEU A 23 -6.24 -3.70 -0.36
CA LEU A 23 -6.67 -2.43 0.21
C LEU A 23 -8.19 -2.40 0.18
N GLU A 24 -8.83 -2.33 1.34
CA GLU A 24 -10.25 -2.03 1.48
C GLU A 24 -10.42 -0.51 1.62
N ARG A 25 -11.41 0.04 0.93
CA ARG A 25 -11.84 1.43 0.98
C ARG A 25 -13.31 1.45 1.38
N THR A 26 -13.58 1.93 2.59
CA THR A 26 -14.93 1.93 3.16
C THR A 26 -15.45 3.36 3.22
N ASP A 27 -16.62 3.58 2.63
CA ASP A 27 -17.35 4.84 2.77
C ASP A 27 -18.31 4.75 3.97
N MET A 28 -17.87 5.28 5.11
CA MET A 28 -18.60 5.17 6.37
C MET A 28 -19.91 5.97 6.39
N THR A 29 -20.06 6.96 5.51
CA THR A 29 -21.25 7.83 5.44
C THR A 29 -22.15 7.53 4.25
N GLY A 30 -21.69 6.70 3.30
CA GLY A 30 -22.39 6.44 2.03
C GLY A 30 -22.50 7.67 1.13
N ALA A 31 -21.83 8.78 1.49
CA ALA A 31 -21.86 10.05 0.78
C ALA A 31 -20.54 10.33 0.03
N GLY A 32 -19.54 9.45 0.17
CA GLY A 32 -18.22 9.57 -0.45
C GLY A 32 -17.29 10.56 0.24
N GLU A 33 -17.70 11.15 1.37
CA GLU A 33 -16.98 12.26 2.03
C GLU A 33 -15.99 11.78 3.11
N HIS A 34 -16.24 10.61 3.70
CA HIS A 34 -15.38 10.03 4.73
C HIS A 34 -14.97 8.60 4.36
N LEU A 35 -13.85 8.52 3.64
CA LEU A 35 -13.25 7.27 3.20
C LEU A 35 -12.18 6.83 4.18
N GLU A 36 -12.34 5.63 4.74
CA GLU A 36 -11.31 4.95 5.51
C GLU A 36 -10.65 3.86 4.66
N TYR A 37 -9.35 3.67 4.86
CA TYR A 37 -8.56 2.70 4.11
C TYR A 37 -7.97 1.68 5.07
N PHE A 38 -8.12 0.40 4.76
CA PHE A 38 -7.64 -0.69 5.59
C PHE A 38 -6.84 -1.69 4.76
N MET A 39 -5.74 -2.18 5.33
CA MET A 39 -4.94 -3.26 4.75
C MET A 39 -4.41 -4.15 5.87
N GLY A 40 -4.50 -5.46 5.70
CA GLY A 40 -3.98 -6.42 6.69
C GLY A 40 -4.65 -6.34 8.06
N GLY A 41 -5.87 -5.79 8.12
CA GLY A 41 -6.60 -5.54 9.38
C GLY A 41 -6.20 -4.26 10.12
N ALA A 42 -5.35 -3.41 9.54
CA ALA A 42 -4.94 -2.13 10.12
C ALA A 42 -5.41 -0.95 9.26
N ALA A 43 -5.68 0.19 9.90
CA ALA A 43 -5.95 1.45 9.21
C ALA A 43 -4.68 1.95 8.50
N VAL A 44 -4.85 2.46 7.29
CA VAL A 44 -3.78 2.97 6.44
C VAL A 44 -4.13 4.38 6.00
N GLU A 45 -3.14 5.27 6.00
CA GLU A 45 -3.33 6.58 5.41
C GLU A 45 -3.27 6.52 3.89
N ARG A 46 -4.25 7.14 3.24
CA ARG A 46 -4.31 7.23 1.77
C ARG A 46 -3.05 7.85 1.17
N SER A 47 -2.52 8.88 1.82
CA SER A 47 -1.30 9.61 1.42
C SER A 47 -0.08 8.68 1.31
N GLU A 48 0.04 7.66 2.15
CA GLU A 48 1.14 6.70 2.09
C GLU A 48 1.02 5.78 0.86
N ILE A 49 -0.21 5.35 0.52
CA ILE A 49 -0.45 4.59 -0.72
C ILE A 49 -0.12 5.44 -1.95
N GLU A 50 -0.59 6.68 -2.00
CA GLU A 50 -0.31 7.62 -3.10
C GLU A 50 1.21 7.94 -3.20
N ALA A 51 1.90 8.01 -2.08
CA ALA A 51 3.35 8.18 -2.04
C ALA A 51 4.08 6.97 -2.64
N LEU A 52 3.64 5.74 -2.35
CA LEU A 52 4.24 4.53 -2.91
C LEU A 52 3.97 4.40 -4.43
N GLU A 53 2.76 4.74 -4.88
CA GLU A 53 2.40 4.77 -6.30
C GLU A 53 3.21 5.82 -7.06
N SER A 54 3.28 7.05 -6.56
CA SER A 54 4.03 8.14 -7.20
C SER A 54 5.54 7.91 -7.26
N GLN A 55 6.08 7.13 -6.31
CA GLN A 55 7.47 6.66 -6.34
C GLN A 55 7.68 5.46 -7.28
N GLY A 56 6.62 4.93 -7.88
CA GLY A 56 6.68 3.76 -8.76
C GLY A 56 7.04 2.47 -8.03
N LEU A 57 6.76 2.38 -6.72
CA LEU A 57 7.06 1.19 -5.91
C LEU A 57 5.94 0.16 -6.02
N ILE A 58 4.71 0.60 -6.24
CA ILE A 58 3.52 -0.25 -6.37
C ILE A 58 2.71 0.17 -7.59
N GLU A 59 1.86 -0.74 -8.06
CA GLU A 59 0.92 -0.49 -9.14
C GLU A 59 -0.44 -1.16 -8.85
N ALA A 60 -1.54 -0.49 -9.21
CA ALA A 60 -2.88 -1.06 -9.08
C ALA A 60 -3.10 -2.14 -10.15
N LEU A 61 -3.34 -3.38 -9.73
CA LEU A 61 -3.54 -4.53 -10.62
C LEU A 61 -5.02 -4.76 -10.95
N SER A 62 -5.90 -4.51 -9.97
CA SER A 62 -7.34 -4.71 -10.14
C SER A 62 -8.12 -3.93 -9.09
N THR A 63 -9.31 -3.47 -9.47
CA THR A 63 -10.25 -2.79 -8.59
C THR A 63 -11.62 -3.47 -8.68
N TRP A 64 -12.31 -3.58 -7.55
CA TRP A 64 -13.69 -4.05 -7.51
C TRP A 64 -14.47 -3.32 -6.43
N THR A 65 -15.79 -3.46 -6.48
CA THR A 65 -16.71 -2.86 -5.52
C THR A 65 -17.73 -3.91 -5.10
N ILE A 66 -17.96 -4.03 -3.80
CA ILE A 66 -18.96 -4.91 -3.20
C ILE A 66 -19.80 -4.04 -2.27
N HIS A 67 -21.05 -3.77 -2.64
CA HIS A 67 -21.88 -2.79 -1.94
C HIS A 67 -21.15 -1.44 -1.76
N ASP A 68 -21.03 -0.95 -0.53
CA ASP A 68 -20.42 0.32 -0.18
C ASP A 68 -18.88 0.20 0.06
N TYR A 69 -18.31 -0.97 -0.22
CA TYR A 69 -16.88 -1.26 -0.06
C TYR A 69 -16.18 -1.28 -1.42
N GLY A 70 -15.20 -0.41 -1.59
CA GLY A 70 -14.23 -0.47 -2.68
C GLY A 70 -13.03 -1.32 -2.29
N TYR A 71 -12.47 -2.07 -3.23
CA TYR A 71 -11.27 -2.83 -3.00
C TYR A 71 -10.27 -2.62 -4.13
N VAL A 72 -9.00 -2.54 -3.77
CA VAL A 72 -7.88 -2.44 -4.70
C VAL A 72 -6.86 -3.51 -4.38
N ARG A 73 -6.43 -4.24 -5.40
CA ARG A 73 -5.24 -5.10 -5.32
C ARG A 73 -4.06 -4.35 -5.91
N TYR A 74 -3.05 -4.12 -5.09
CA TYR A 74 -1.76 -3.63 -5.56
C TYR A 74 -0.80 -4.79 -5.83
N GLY A 75 0.14 -4.56 -6.72
CA GLY A 75 1.35 -5.35 -6.91
C GLY A 75 2.57 -4.49 -6.61
N LEU A 76 3.67 -5.15 -6.22
CA LEU A 76 4.97 -4.50 -6.18
C LEU A 76 5.54 -4.44 -7.59
N THR A 77 6.06 -3.28 -7.99
CA THR A 77 6.86 -3.18 -9.21
C THR A 77 8.21 -3.87 -8.98
N THR A 78 8.98 -4.13 -10.05
CA THR A 78 10.36 -4.63 -9.92
C THR A 78 11.22 -3.70 -9.05
N PHE A 79 11.01 -2.39 -9.17
CA PHE A 79 11.70 -1.39 -8.36
C PHE A 79 11.26 -1.47 -6.89
N GLY A 80 9.96 -1.54 -6.62
CA GLY A 80 9.43 -1.71 -5.26
C GLY A 80 9.93 -2.96 -4.56
N LEU A 81 9.98 -4.10 -5.27
CA LEU A 81 10.58 -5.34 -4.77
C LEU A 81 12.05 -5.17 -4.38
N THR A 82 12.81 -4.47 -5.22
CA THR A 82 14.24 -4.22 -4.97
C THR A 82 14.42 -3.35 -3.72
N VAL A 83 13.65 -2.25 -3.62
CA VAL A 83 13.73 -1.32 -2.47
C VAL A 83 13.34 -2.03 -1.17
N LEU A 84 12.26 -2.82 -1.17
CA LEU A 84 11.85 -3.60 0.00
C LEU A 84 12.93 -4.60 0.40
N HIS A 85 13.52 -5.30 -0.57
CA HIS A 85 14.58 -6.28 -0.29
C HIS A 85 15.84 -5.64 0.31
N THR A 86 16.25 -4.48 -0.21
CA THR A 86 17.38 -3.72 0.37
C THR A 86 17.09 -3.31 1.80
N TYR A 87 15.88 -2.79 2.07
CA TYR A 87 15.47 -2.40 3.42
C TYR A 87 15.49 -3.60 4.40
N GLU A 88 15.00 -4.77 4.00
CA GLU A 88 15.04 -6.00 4.80
C GLU A 88 16.48 -6.43 5.15
N GLN A 89 17.44 -6.23 4.23
CA GLN A 89 18.85 -6.54 4.48
C GLN A 89 19.53 -5.54 5.42
N GLU A 90 19.22 -4.25 5.30
CA GLU A 90 19.80 -3.19 6.13
C GLU A 90 19.26 -3.20 7.57
N GLY A 91 18.00 -3.61 7.78
CA GLY A 91 17.39 -3.73 9.12
C GLY A 91 17.74 -5.01 9.89
N SER A 92 18.50 -5.93 9.28
CA SER A 92 18.91 -7.21 9.88
C SER A 92 20.34 -7.18 10.46
N GLY A 93 20.90 -6.00 10.73
CA GLY A 93 22.25 -5.76 11.26
C GLY A 93 22.30 -5.35 12.72
#